data_AF-A0A7S3SEF1-F1
#
_entry.id   AF-A0A7S3SEF1-F1
#
_cell.length_a   1.000
_cell.length_b   1.000
_cell.length_c   1.000
_cell.angle_alpha   90.00
_cell.angle_beta   90.00
_cell.angle_gamma   90.00
#
_symmetry.space_group_name_H-M   'P 1'
#
loop_
_entity.id
_entity.type
_entity.pdbx_description
1 polymer ?
#
loop_
_entity_poly.entity_id
_entity_poly.type
_entity_poly.pdbx_seq_one_letter_code
_entity_poly.pdbx_strand_id
1 'polypeptide(L)'
;ALAPLLLGTLGRSGRLRETAAGVGGLCDGGVVQRSGYYELHEPGKTNDHYFYWMFESRSKPATDPFILWLTGGPGCSGMLALLNENGPCSVVKDGGALHTVDNPYSWTSNATVLWIDQPTGVGFSYGDAGDYDHDELGVRQ
;
A
#
# COMPACT_ATOMS: atom_id res chain seq x y z
N ALA A 1 32.91 4.04 -10.45
CA ALA A 1 32.21 5.05 -11.26
C ALA A 1 30.75 4.60 -11.38
N LEU A 2 29.86 5.21 -10.60
CA LEU A 2 28.43 4.89 -10.60
C LEU A 2 27.74 5.83 -11.58
N ALA A 3 27.11 5.27 -12.61
CA ALA A 3 26.30 6.04 -13.56
C ALA A 3 24.95 6.37 -12.92
N PRO A 4 24.48 7.64 -12.97
CA PRO A 4 23.13 7.99 -12.59
C PRO A 4 22.16 7.45 -13.64
N LEU A 5 21.11 6.74 -13.21
CA LEU A 5 19.98 6.37 -14.06
C LEU A 5 19.30 7.66 -14.54
N LEU A 6 19.15 7.78 -15.85
CA LEU A 6 18.29 8.76 -16.50
C LEU A 6 16.81 8.40 -16.23
N LEU A 7 16.15 9.15 -15.34
CA LEU A 7 14.73 9.47 -15.46
C LEU A 7 14.65 10.64 -16.44
N GLY A 8 13.83 10.70 -17.49
CA GLY A 8 12.63 9.99 -17.90
C GLY A 8 11.93 10.99 -18.84
N THR A 9 11.39 10.53 -19.97
CA THR A 9 10.55 11.37 -20.83
C THR A 9 9.36 11.89 -20.04
N LEU A 10 8.96 13.16 -20.24
CA LEU A 10 7.78 13.79 -19.64
C LEU A 10 6.49 13.01 -19.99
N GLY A 11 6.19 11.98 -19.22
CA GLY A 11 4.83 11.50 -18.98
C GLY A 11 4.40 12.00 -17.61
N ARG A 12 3.13 12.37 -17.45
CA ARG A 12 2.53 12.74 -16.15
C ARG A 12 2.49 11.52 -15.23
N SER A 13 3.65 11.10 -14.74
CA SER A 13 3.77 9.97 -13.84
C SER A 13 3.56 10.48 -12.41
N GLY A 14 2.69 9.82 -11.67
CA GLY A 14 2.43 10.11 -10.27
C GLY A 14 3.69 10.14 -9.41
N ARG A 15 3.59 10.71 -8.20
CA ARG A 15 4.74 10.88 -7.30
C ARG A 15 4.57 10.04 -6.04
N LEU A 16 5.59 9.24 -5.72
CA LEU A 16 5.64 8.55 -4.43
C LEU A 16 6.07 9.50 -3.31
N ARG A 17 5.30 9.52 -2.22
CA ARG A 17 5.58 10.23 -0.97
C ARG A 17 5.54 9.26 0.20
N GLU A 18 6.71 8.77 0.59
CA GLU A 18 6.88 7.91 1.77
C GLU A 18 6.67 8.70 3.07
N THR A 19 5.89 8.16 4.00
CA THR A 19 5.64 8.75 5.32
C THR A 19 6.34 8.00 6.44
N ALA A 20 6.47 6.68 6.31
CA ALA A 20 7.20 5.84 7.25
C ALA A 20 7.95 4.74 6.51
N ALA A 21 9.20 4.51 6.91
CA ALA A 21 9.98 3.36 6.49
C ALA A 21 10.93 2.88 7.59
N GLY A 22 11.06 1.57 7.74
CA GLY A 22 11.99 0.98 8.69
C GLY A 22 11.64 -0.45 9.06
N VAL A 23 12.50 -1.01 9.92
CA VAL A 23 12.26 -2.26 10.64
C VAL A 23 11.72 -1.91 12.02
N GLY A 24 10.80 -2.73 12.53
CA GLY A 24 10.00 -2.36 13.69
C GLY A 24 8.79 -1.53 13.29
N GLY A 25 7.61 -1.94 13.75
CA GLY A 25 6.34 -1.36 13.34
C GLY A 25 5.21 -2.02 14.11
N LEU A 26 3.97 -1.60 13.82
CA LEU A 26 2.78 -2.15 14.48
C LEU A 26 2.61 -3.64 14.23
N CYS A 27 3.03 -4.16 13.07
CA CYS A 27 2.85 -5.53 12.61
C CYS A 27 4.18 -6.04 12.04
N ASP A 28 4.60 -7.29 12.32
CA ASP A 28 5.78 -7.93 11.71
C ASP A 28 7.06 -7.08 11.83
N GLY A 29 7.46 -6.86 13.08
CA GLY A 29 8.58 -5.99 13.42
C GLY A 29 9.95 -6.47 12.93
N GLY A 30 10.04 -7.67 12.35
CA GLY A 30 11.27 -8.25 11.82
C GLY A 30 11.62 -7.87 10.39
N VAL A 31 10.66 -7.32 9.62
CA VAL A 31 10.84 -6.96 8.21
C VAL A 31 10.80 -5.46 7.98
N VAL A 32 11.37 -5.02 6.85
CA VAL A 32 11.25 -3.63 6.40
C VAL A 32 9.82 -3.38 5.92
N GLN A 33 9.24 -2.30 6.43
CA GLN A 33 7.91 -1.83 6.07
C GLN A 33 8.03 -0.44 5.48
N ARG A 34 7.16 -0.12 4.53
CA ARG A 34 7.05 1.22 3.94
C ARG A 34 5.59 1.59 3.80
N SER A 35 5.22 2.77 4.25
CA SER A 35 3.89 3.31 4.01
C SER A 35 3.97 4.77 3.62
N GLY A 36 2.94 5.24 2.95
CA GLY A 36 2.92 6.59 2.39
C GLY A 36 1.78 6.76 1.42
N TYR A 37 1.95 7.75 0.54
CA TYR A 37 0.98 8.12 -0.47
C TYR A 37 1.61 8.09 -1.84
N TYR A 38 0.83 7.69 -2.84
CA TYR A 38 1.13 7.90 -4.23
C TYR A 38 0.21 9.00 -4.75
N GLU A 39 0.81 10.14 -5.12
CA GLU A 39 0.12 11.30 -5.68
C GLU A 39 -0.19 11.01 -7.15
N LEU A 40 -1.47 11.03 -7.52
CA LEU A 40 -1.95 10.80 -8.87
C LEU A 40 -2.06 12.14 -9.61
N HIS A 41 -1.61 12.16 -10.87
CA HIS A 41 -1.58 13.36 -11.71
C HIS A 41 -2.43 13.21 -12.97
N GLU A 42 -3.66 12.73 -12.78
CA GLU A 42 -4.61 12.49 -13.87
C GLU A 42 -5.40 13.74 -14.29
N PRO A 43 -5.80 13.87 -15.56
CA PRO A 43 -6.66 14.95 -16.01
C PRO A 43 -8.00 14.96 -15.25
N GLY A 44 -8.33 16.10 -14.66
CA GLY A 44 -9.56 16.24 -13.87
C GLY A 44 -9.39 15.94 -12.38
N LYS A 45 -8.22 15.40 -11.97
CA LYS A 45 -7.84 15.22 -10.56
C LYS A 45 -6.96 16.38 -10.09
N THR A 46 -7.25 16.97 -8.93
CA THR A 46 -6.47 18.09 -8.37
C THR A 46 -5.56 17.71 -7.22
N ASN A 47 -6.00 16.78 -6.38
CA ASN A 47 -5.35 16.45 -5.12
C ASN A 47 -5.58 14.97 -4.77
N ASP A 48 -5.31 14.06 -5.71
CA ASP A 48 -5.63 12.63 -5.56
C ASP A 48 -4.45 11.84 -4.98
N HIS A 49 -4.65 11.19 -3.83
CA HIS A 49 -3.60 10.47 -3.08
C HIS A 49 -4.05 9.07 -2.67
N TYR A 50 -3.38 8.05 -3.20
CA TYR A 50 -3.57 6.66 -2.78
C TYR A 50 -2.62 6.30 -1.65
N PHE A 51 -3.17 5.92 -0.50
CA PHE A 51 -2.39 5.36 0.59
C PHE A 51 -1.93 3.95 0.23
N TYR A 52 -0.68 3.65 0.58
CA TYR A 52 -0.11 2.33 0.47
C TYR A 52 0.57 1.88 1.76
N TRP A 53 0.61 0.57 1.96
CA TRP A 53 1.47 -0.06 2.94
C TRP A 53 2.08 -1.32 2.34
N MET A 54 3.41 -1.37 2.36
CA MET A 54 4.25 -2.41 1.79
C MET A 54 5.06 -3.11 2.88
N PHE A 55 5.23 -4.41 2.71
CA PHE A 55 6.11 -5.25 3.52
C PHE A 55 7.06 -6.00 2.60
N GLU A 56 8.36 -5.95 2.89
CA GLU A 56 9.35 -6.76 2.19
C GLU A 56 9.18 -8.25 2.50
N SER A 57 9.63 -9.11 1.57
CA SER A 57 9.61 -10.56 1.78
C SER A 57 10.36 -10.96 3.05
N ARG A 58 9.77 -11.84 3.86
CA ARG A 58 10.43 -12.47 5.02
C ARG A 58 11.60 -13.38 4.60
N SER A 59 11.63 -13.84 3.34
CA SER A 59 12.63 -14.76 2.81
C SER A 59 13.80 -14.01 2.17
N LYS A 60 13.66 -13.58 0.91
CA LYS A 60 14.73 -12.92 0.14
C LYS A 60 14.18 -11.69 -0.56
N PRO A 61 14.04 -10.54 0.13
CA PRO A 61 13.48 -9.29 -0.42
C PRO A 61 14.05 -8.87 -1.78
N ALA A 62 15.34 -9.13 -2.02
CA ALA A 62 16.04 -8.72 -3.23
C ALA A 62 15.72 -9.58 -4.48
N THR A 63 15.18 -10.78 -4.30
CA THR A 63 14.96 -11.74 -5.40
C THR A 63 13.56 -12.33 -5.46
N ASP A 64 12.84 -12.31 -4.34
CA ASP A 64 11.47 -12.77 -4.27
C ASP A 64 10.54 -11.84 -5.07
N PRO A 65 9.42 -12.35 -5.60
CA PRO A 65 8.51 -11.56 -6.42
C PRO A 65 7.89 -10.38 -5.67
N PHE A 66 7.47 -9.38 -6.43
CA PHE A 66 6.65 -8.28 -5.97
C PHE A 66 5.18 -8.53 -6.31
N ILE A 67 4.29 -8.33 -5.35
CA ILE A 67 2.84 -8.49 -5.51
C ILE A 67 2.16 -7.16 -5.16
N LEU A 68 1.33 -6.68 -6.09
CA LEU A 68 0.34 -5.64 -5.81
C LEU A 68 -0.98 -6.32 -5.41
N TRP A 69 -1.56 -5.93 -4.29
CA TRP A 69 -2.86 -6.40 -3.83
C TRP A 69 -3.89 -5.27 -3.83
N LEU A 70 -5.04 -5.53 -4.44
CA LEU A 70 -6.18 -4.62 -4.52
C LEU A 70 -7.40 -5.31 -3.92
N THR A 71 -8.02 -4.68 -2.93
CA THR A 71 -9.29 -5.16 -2.37
C THR A 71 -10.44 -4.61 -3.21
N GLY A 72 -11.45 -5.45 -3.44
CA GLY A 72 -12.63 -5.11 -4.24
C GLY A 72 -13.70 -4.34 -3.46
N GLY A 73 -14.98 -4.58 -3.78
CA GLY A 73 -16.10 -3.90 -3.14
C GLY A 73 -17.18 -3.52 -4.15
N PRO A 74 -17.20 -2.27 -4.65
CA PRO A 74 -16.15 -1.23 -4.64
C PRO A 74 -15.98 -0.48 -3.31
N GLY A 75 -14.80 0.11 -3.08
CA GLY A 75 -14.56 1.03 -1.96
C GLY A 75 -14.04 0.40 -0.66
N CYS A 76 -13.69 -0.90 -0.65
CA CYS A 76 -13.11 -1.51 0.55
C CYS A 76 -11.60 -1.25 0.62
N SER A 77 -11.14 -0.90 1.81
CA SER A 77 -9.72 -0.64 2.08
C SER A 77 -8.86 -1.89 1.86
N GLY A 78 -7.70 -1.70 1.22
CA GLY A 78 -6.64 -2.71 1.12
C GLY A 78 -6.10 -3.12 2.48
N MET A 79 -6.21 -2.25 3.49
CA MET A 79 -5.77 -2.53 4.85
C MET A 79 -6.63 -3.61 5.52
N LEU A 80 -7.86 -3.84 5.04
CA LEU A 80 -8.68 -4.97 5.48
C LEU A 80 -7.97 -6.29 5.17
N ALA A 81 -7.54 -6.47 3.92
CA ALA A 81 -6.84 -7.69 3.50
C ALA A 81 -5.46 -7.82 4.17
N LEU A 82 -4.75 -6.69 4.33
CA LEU A 82 -3.47 -6.65 5.04
C LEU A 82 -3.61 -7.16 6.48
N LEU A 83 -4.64 -6.71 7.20
CA LEU A 83 -4.78 -6.96 8.64
C LEU A 83 -5.72 -8.13 8.99
N ASN A 84 -6.40 -8.76 8.03
CA ASN A 84 -7.35 -9.83 8.32
C ASN A 84 -7.34 -11.00 7.32
N GLU A 85 -6.68 -10.88 6.16
CA GLU A 85 -6.66 -11.94 5.15
C GLU A 85 -5.26 -12.51 4.97
N ASN A 86 -4.45 -11.88 4.12
CA ASN A 86 -3.20 -12.44 3.62
C ASN A 86 -1.95 -11.67 4.01
N GLY A 87 -2.11 -10.55 4.71
CA GLY A 87 -0.97 -9.77 5.17
C GLY A 87 -0.23 -10.39 6.35
N PRO A 88 0.81 -9.70 6.83
CA PRO A 88 1.79 -10.28 7.73
C PRO A 88 1.29 -10.50 9.15
N CYS A 89 0.21 -9.83 9.56
CA CYS A 89 -0.38 -9.97 10.88
C CYS A 89 -1.89 -9.82 10.85
N SER A 90 -2.52 -10.24 11.95
CA SER A 90 -3.93 -9.96 12.21
C SER A 90 -4.13 -9.12 13.47
N VAL A 91 -5.14 -8.26 13.46
CA VAL A 91 -5.53 -7.49 14.65
C VAL A 91 -6.41 -8.37 15.53
N VAL A 92 -6.01 -8.54 16.79
CA VAL A 92 -6.73 -9.33 17.79
C VAL A 92 -7.01 -8.50 19.03
N LYS A 93 -8.06 -8.88 19.75
CA LYS A 93 -8.43 -8.28 21.04
C LYS A 93 -8.28 -9.33 22.14
N ASP A 94 -7.40 -9.07 23.09
CA ASP A 94 -7.22 -9.90 24.29
C ASP A 94 -7.13 -9.00 25.53
N GLY A 95 -7.70 -9.44 26.65
CA GLY A 95 -7.68 -8.70 27.92
C GLY A 95 -8.27 -7.28 27.84
N GLY A 96 -9.05 -6.96 26.80
CA GLY A 96 -9.59 -5.62 26.55
C GLY A 96 -8.69 -4.70 25.70
N ALA A 97 -7.47 -5.12 25.36
CA ALA A 97 -6.54 -4.36 24.54
C ALA A 97 -6.44 -4.93 23.11
N LEU A 98 -6.26 -4.04 22.13
CA LEU A 98 -5.95 -4.42 20.74
C LEU A 98 -4.45 -4.57 20.56
N HIS A 99 -4.03 -5.64 19.90
CA HIS A 99 -2.67 -5.87 19.47
C HIS A 99 -2.65 -6.67 18.17
N THR A 100 -1.49 -6.79 17.54
CA THR A 100 -1.31 -7.61 16.35
C THR A 100 -0.63 -8.93 16.69
N VAL A 101 -1.00 -9.99 15.98
CA VAL A 101 -0.32 -11.29 16.02
C VAL A 101 0.14 -11.67 14.62
N ASP A 102 1.33 -12.26 14.52
CA ASP A 102 1.89 -12.65 13.22
C ASP A 102 1.01 -13.71 12.53
N ASN A 103 0.81 -13.55 11.23
CA ASN A 103 0.13 -14.50 10.39
C ASN A 103 1.14 -15.52 9.82
N PRO A 104 1.08 -16.81 10.22
CA PRO A 104 2.00 -17.84 9.74
C PRO A 104 1.77 -18.20 8.26
N TYR A 105 0.63 -17.81 7.68
CA TYR A 105 0.27 -18.05 6.27
C TYR A 105 0.37 -16.79 5.40
N SER A 106 1.09 -15.77 5.88
CA SER A 106 1.21 -14.51 5.16
C SER A 106 1.82 -14.68 3.77
N TRP A 107 1.31 -13.92 2.82
CA TRP A 107 1.90 -13.81 1.48
C TRP A 107 3.28 -13.18 1.50
N THR A 108 3.64 -12.42 2.55
CA THR A 108 4.98 -11.86 2.71
C THR A 108 6.04 -12.92 3.01
N SER A 109 5.64 -14.18 3.25
CA SER A 109 6.60 -15.27 3.51
C SER A 109 7.59 -15.47 2.36
N ASN A 110 7.19 -15.22 1.11
CA ASN A 110 8.01 -15.41 -0.09
C ASN A 110 7.81 -14.31 -1.15
N ALA A 111 7.31 -13.14 -0.76
CA ALA A 111 7.07 -12.04 -1.69
C ALA A 111 7.12 -10.70 -0.95
N THR A 112 7.57 -9.65 -1.63
CA THR A 112 7.29 -8.28 -1.20
C THR A 112 5.89 -7.93 -1.65
N VAL A 113 5.03 -7.49 -0.74
CA VAL A 113 3.61 -7.24 -1.05
C VAL A 113 3.25 -5.80 -0.73
N LEU A 114 2.55 -5.14 -1.65
CA LEU A 114 2.03 -3.78 -1.56
C LEU A 114 0.50 -3.82 -1.54
N TRP A 115 -0.11 -3.35 -0.47
CA TRP A 115 -1.55 -3.11 -0.40
C TRP A 115 -1.84 -1.64 -0.62
N ILE A 116 -2.88 -1.35 -1.41
CA ILE A 116 -3.31 0.01 -1.74
C ILE A 116 -4.76 0.20 -1.30
N ASP A 117 -5.04 1.37 -0.72
CA ASP A 117 -6.41 1.85 -0.55
C ASP A 117 -6.85 2.58 -1.82
N GLN A 118 -7.84 2.03 -2.51
CA GLN A 118 -8.37 2.60 -3.76
C GLN A 118 -9.89 2.36 -3.86
N PRO A 119 -10.63 3.24 -4.55
CA PRO A 119 -10.20 4.51 -5.14
C PRO A 119 -10.05 5.66 -4.12
N THR A 120 -9.92 6.91 -4.58
CA THR A 120 -9.77 8.11 -3.74
C THR A 120 -10.89 8.20 -2.71
N GLY A 121 -10.53 8.44 -1.44
CA GLY A 121 -11.47 8.49 -0.31
C GLY A 121 -11.70 7.16 0.40
N VAL A 122 -11.11 6.06 -0.08
CA VAL A 122 -11.13 4.76 0.62
C VAL A 122 -10.06 4.71 1.69
N GLY A 123 -10.41 4.22 2.88
CA GLY A 123 -9.45 3.96 3.96
C GLY A 123 -8.66 5.21 4.34
N PHE A 124 -7.35 5.17 4.14
CA PHE A 124 -6.47 6.33 4.37
C PHE A 124 -6.22 7.18 3.12
N SER A 125 -6.63 6.74 1.94
CA SER A 125 -6.55 7.53 0.70
C SER A 125 -7.46 8.74 0.75
N TYR A 126 -7.02 9.85 0.17
CA TYR A 126 -7.74 11.12 0.25
C TYR A 126 -7.59 11.96 -1.02
N GLY A 127 -8.52 12.88 -1.20
CA GLY A 127 -8.43 13.93 -2.19
C GLY A 127 -9.55 14.94 -2.07
N ASP A 128 -9.63 15.88 -3.01
CA ASP A 128 -10.70 16.87 -3.03
C ASP A 128 -12.02 16.21 -3.43
N ALA A 129 -13.17 16.80 -3.09
CA ALA A 129 -14.48 16.19 -3.37
C ALA A 129 -14.71 15.86 -4.85
N GLY A 130 -14.10 16.61 -5.77
CA GLY A 130 -14.15 16.35 -7.21
C GLY A 130 -13.27 15.19 -7.69
N ASP A 131 -12.35 14.72 -6.84
CA ASP A 131 -11.42 13.63 -7.15
C ASP A 131 -11.98 12.26 -6.78
N TYR A 132 -13.17 12.17 -6.18
CA TYR A 132 -13.75 10.89 -5.79
C TYR A 132 -14.31 10.16 -7.00
N ASP A 133 -13.94 8.90 -7.14
CA ASP A 133 -14.40 8.07 -8.25
C ASP A 133 -15.75 7.42 -7.93
N HIS A 134 -16.63 7.41 -8.93
CA HIS A 134 -18.00 6.90 -8.81
C HIS A 134 -18.36 5.87 -9.88
N ASP A 135 -17.45 5.61 -10.82
CA ASP A 135 -17.59 4.63 -11.87
C ASP A 135 -16.21 4.11 -12.33
N GLU A 136 -16.24 3.11 -13.22
CA GLU A 136 -15.04 2.49 -13.78
C GLU A 136 -14.21 3.42 -14.67
N LEU A 137 -14.80 4.53 -15.13
CA LEU A 137 -14.08 5.53 -15.94
C LEU A 137 -13.24 6.44 -15.04
N GLY A 138 -13.71 6.76 -13.84
CA GLY A 138 -12.98 7.54 -12.84
C GLY A 138 -11.72 6.85 -12.34
N VAL A 139 -11.77 5.53 -12.14
CA VAL A 139 -10.62 4.74 -11.63
C VAL A 139 -9.60 4.37 -12.70
N ARG A 140 -9.86 4.71 -13.97
CA ARG A 140 -8.97 4.39 -15.08
C ARG A 140 -7.67 5.19 -14.99
N GLN A 141 -6.54 4.47 -15.00
CA GLN A 141 -5.18 5.00 -15.11
C GLN A 141 -4.71 5.03 -16.57
#